data_AF-A0A449BB15-F1
#
_entry.id   AF-A0A449BB15-F1
#
_cell.length_a   1.000
_cell.length_b   1.000
_cell.length_c   1.000
_cell.angle_alpha   90.00
_cell.angle_beta   90.00
_cell.angle_gamma   90.00
#
_symmetry.space_group_name_H-M   'P 1'
#
loop_
_entity.id
_entity.type
_entity.pdbx_description
1 polymer ?
#
loop_
_entity_poly.entity_id
_entity_poly.type
_entity_poly.pdbx_seq_one_letter_code
_entity_poly.pdbx_strand_id
1 'polypeptide(L)'
;MLDLKEPEFTKKIPVQQDSFQWTYEQTAWQKTQTDVITELIKHKQKVTSEQPFRLAAKAASLTFQDAFVREVVKPSANEFSILNFRVIDPIKITKEEYTNALMYGKISFKDWEKYFDWKNINVPFKVRPHEPYDFVVDSAEKFLKNYPLFLDIKPEDEIQLEDNVELLLNVFSPKKEVLEENKLIKIVAQKFPNPSLNETVIGKKVGQEYSVNDPDNNHLKIVIVNAKRKQNVELTETLCQQHFPEFGSLENYKNTLVNDFLTENAVNLLTEHWVNLLDYLGGQVYFDIADTPYRKILFENEIQWHKDHVPLVGELLKDYETLSFVDKSDEKSQQLKFMLATFNKPIIKHLLFDLIEKDTPEFELSDEEKENFLQWFVRVSQDDPFSPEMQARLEDTLRFVRVAMYSAKYNEPELYYELKHYLKWKAFQ
;
A
#
# COMPACT_ATOMS: atom_id res chain seq x y z
N MET A 1 20.80 -14.15 15.23
CA MET A 1 20.11 -15.33 14.65
C MET A 1 18.73 -15.39 15.26
N LEU A 2 17.68 -15.18 14.46
CA LEU A 2 16.30 -15.41 14.88
C LEU A 2 16.07 -16.92 14.86
N ASP A 3 15.60 -17.49 15.96
CA ASP A 3 15.27 -18.91 16.09
C ASP A 3 13.95 -19.18 15.34
N LEU A 4 14.06 -19.32 14.01
CA LEU A 4 12.91 -19.58 13.15
C LEU A 4 12.53 -21.05 13.26
N LYS A 5 11.53 -21.36 14.10
CA LYS A 5 10.92 -22.69 14.14
C LYS A 5 10.37 -23.06 12.77
N GLU A 6 10.59 -24.30 12.33
CA GLU A 6 10.10 -24.80 11.05
C GLU A 6 8.57 -24.64 10.94
N PRO A 7 8.03 -24.05 9.86
CA PRO A 7 6.61 -24.18 9.56
C PRO A 7 6.33 -25.61 9.10
N GLU A 8 5.59 -26.35 9.92
CA GLU A 8 5.04 -27.65 9.55
C GLU A 8 3.79 -27.42 8.70
N PHE A 9 3.92 -27.38 7.37
CA PHE A 9 2.75 -27.38 6.49
C PHE A 9 1.97 -28.67 6.71
N THR A 10 0.83 -28.59 7.39
CA THR A 10 0.03 -29.77 7.77
C THR A 10 -1.06 -30.08 6.75
N LYS A 11 -1.45 -29.13 5.90
CA LYS A 11 -2.60 -29.25 4.97
C LYS A 11 -2.21 -28.98 3.53
N LYS A 12 -2.66 -29.85 2.62
CA LYS A 12 -2.46 -29.72 1.18
C LYS A 12 -3.78 -29.33 0.50
N ILE A 13 -3.79 -28.18 -0.17
CA ILE A 13 -4.98 -27.65 -0.86
C ILE A 13 -4.77 -27.76 -2.38
N PRO A 14 -5.63 -28.48 -3.12
CA PRO A 14 -5.50 -28.60 -4.56
C PRO A 14 -5.82 -27.28 -5.27
N VAL A 15 -4.95 -26.86 -6.19
CA VAL A 15 -5.23 -25.76 -7.11
C VAL A 15 -5.61 -26.36 -8.47
N GLN A 16 -6.84 -26.12 -8.91
CA GLN A 16 -7.30 -26.55 -10.21
C GLN A 16 -6.83 -25.54 -11.26
N GLN A 17 -6.26 -26.02 -12.35
CA GLN A 17 -5.81 -25.17 -13.45
C GLN A 17 -6.80 -25.24 -14.60
N ASP A 18 -7.03 -24.08 -15.21
CA ASP A 18 -7.98 -23.95 -16.31
C ASP A 18 -7.50 -22.86 -17.28
N SER A 19 -8.10 -22.80 -18.45
CA SER A 19 -7.75 -21.84 -19.49
C SER A 19 -8.99 -21.19 -20.09
N PHE A 20 -8.97 -19.88 -20.21
CA PHE A 20 -9.98 -19.12 -20.92
C PHE A 20 -9.39 -18.59 -22.22
N GLN A 21 -9.92 -19.06 -23.35
CA GLN A 21 -9.57 -18.57 -24.67
C GLN A 21 -10.70 -17.71 -25.21
N TRP A 22 -10.34 -16.57 -25.78
CA TRP A 22 -11.30 -15.67 -26.40
C TRP A 22 -10.74 -15.10 -27.70
N THR A 23 -11.56 -15.18 -28.73
CA THR A 23 -11.28 -14.59 -30.05
C THR A 23 -12.07 -13.29 -30.16
N TYR A 24 -11.33 -12.21 -30.40
CA TYR A 24 -11.90 -10.88 -30.59
C TYR A 24 -12.76 -10.85 -31.86
N GLU A 25 -13.96 -10.30 -31.76
CA GLU A 25 -14.82 -10.16 -32.93
C GLU A 25 -14.11 -9.35 -34.03
N GLN A 26 -14.08 -9.87 -35.26
CA GLN A 26 -13.28 -9.30 -36.35
C GLN A 26 -13.58 -7.82 -36.62
N THR A 27 -14.86 -7.44 -36.60
CA THR A 27 -15.34 -6.06 -36.80
C THR A 27 -14.83 -5.14 -35.70
N ALA A 28 -14.91 -5.58 -34.45
CA ALA A 28 -14.41 -4.85 -33.28
C ALA A 28 -12.88 -4.76 -33.29
N TRP A 29 -12.18 -5.81 -33.74
CA TRP A 29 -10.72 -5.84 -33.85
C TRP A 29 -10.21 -4.81 -34.88
N GLN A 30 -10.83 -4.79 -36.07
CA GLN A 30 -10.52 -3.81 -37.12
C GLN A 30 -10.80 -2.37 -36.67
N LYS A 31 -11.87 -2.18 -35.91
CA LYS A 31 -12.19 -0.88 -35.30
C LYS A 31 -11.12 -0.45 -34.30
N THR A 32 -10.73 -1.31 -33.36
CA THR A 32 -9.66 -1.01 -32.38
C THR A 32 -8.33 -0.70 -33.06
N GLN A 33 -7.96 -1.43 -34.12
CA GLN A 33 -6.77 -1.10 -34.92
C GLN A 33 -6.86 0.30 -35.54
N THR A 34 -8.03 0.63 -36.12
CA THR A 34 -8.25 1.92 -36.77
C THR A 34 -8.22 3.07 -35.76
N ASP A 35 -8.88 2.92 -34.61
CA ASP A 35 -8.90 3.93 -33.55
C ASP A 35 -7.48 4.24 -33.03
N VAL A 36 -6.65 3.21 -32.82
CA VAL A 36 -5.23 3.38 -32.42
C VAL A 36 -4.43 4.09 -33.51
N ILE A 37 -4.58 3.70 -34.78
CA ILE A 37 -3.88 4.33 -35.90
C ILE A 37 -4.29 5.80 -36.03
N THR A 38 -5.58 6.11 -35.94
CA THR A 38 -6.10 7.48 -36.00
C THR A 38 -5.54 8.36 -34.89
N GLU A 39 -5.44 7.83 -33.66
CA GLU A 39 -4.88 8.58 -32.53
C GLU A 39 -3.37 8.83 -32.71
N LEU A 40 -2.62 7.84 -33.19
CA LEU A 40 -1.19 8.00 -33.52
C LEU A 40 -0.95 9.07 -34.59
N ILE A 41 -1.81 9.12 -35.63
CA ILE A 41 -1.77 10.14 -36.69
C ILE A 41 -2.08 11.52 -36.11
N LYS A 42 -3.14 11.63 -35.29
CA LYS A 42 -3.58 12.89 -34.67
C LYS A 42 -2.47 13.52 -33.82
N HIS A 43 -1.71 12.71 -33.08
CA HIS A 43 -0.58 13.16 -32.27
C HIS A 43 0.75 13.22 -33.01
N LYS A 44 0.76 12.99 -34.33
CA LYS A 44 1.96 13.01 -35.20
C LYS A 44 3.10 12.11 -34.66
N GLN A 45 2.76 11.01 -34.01
CA GLN A 45 3.75 10.10 -33.43
C GLN A 45 4.40 9.28 -34.55
N LYS A 46 5.75 9.29 -34.60
CA LYS A 46 6.50 8.38 -35.45
C LYS A 46 6.57 7.02 -34.76
N VAL A 47 5.96 6.02 -35.38
CA VAL A 47 5.92 4.65 -34.87
C VAL A 47 6.38 3.67 -35.94
N THR A 48 6.87 2.51 -35.50
CA THR A 48 7.21 1.41 -36.41
C THR A 48 5.94 0.72 -36.93
N SER A 49 6.05 -0.07 -38.00
CA SER A 49 4.89 -0.77 -38.61
C SER A 49 4.20 -1.76 -37.67
N GLU A 50 4.90 -2.29 -36.67
CA GLU A 50 4.33 -3.24 -35.69
C GLU A 50 3.66 -2.56 -34.49
N GLN A 51 4.06 -1.33 -34.18
CA GLN A 51 3.68 -0.65 -32.95
C GLN A 51 2.17 -0.33 -32.85
N PRO A 52 1.46 0.05 -33.94
CA PRO A 52 0.00 0.15 -33.91
C PRO A 52 -0.69 -1.17 -33.53
N PHE A 53 -0.18 -2.32 -33.99
CA PHE A 53 -0.78 -3.63 -33.69
C PHE A 53 -0.52 -4.04 -32.24
N ARG A 54 0.65 -3.74 -31.69
CA ARG A 54 0.95 -3.97 -30.26
C ARG A 54 0.07 -3.09 -29.36
N LEU A 55 -0.14 -1.83 -29.73
CA LEU A 55 -1.03 -0.92 -28.99
C LEU A 55 -2.50 -1.35 -29.09
N ALA A 56 -2.95 -1.78 -30.28
CA ALA A 56 -4.28 -2.35 -30.47
C ALA A 56 -4.48 -3.63 -29.66
N ALA A 57 -3.48 -4.52 -29.62
CA ALA A 57 -3.51 -5.72 -28.77
C ALA A 57 -3.58 -5.37 -27.28
N LYS A 58 -2.87 -4.33 -26.82
CA LYS A 58 -2.97 -3.84 -25.44
C LYS A 58 -4.38 -3.34 -25.12
N ALA A 59 -4.99 -2.56 -26.01
CA ALA A 59 -6.37 -2.10 -25.83
C ALA A 59 -7.37 -3.28 -25.83
N ALA A 60 -7.22 -4.22 -26.77
CA ALA A 60 -8.05 -5.42 -26.86
C ALA A 60 -7.90 -6.36 -25.64
N SER A 61 -6.73 -6.35 -24.99
CA SER A 61 -6.50 -7.12 -23.76
C SER A 61 -7.36 -6.64 -22.58
N LEU A 62 -7.79 -5.37 -22.54
CA LEU A 62 -8.71 -4.88 -21.52
C LEU A 62 -10.10 -5.48 -21.70
N THR A 63 -10.64 -5.47 -22.92
CA THR A 63 -11.93 -6.12 -23.25
C THR A 63 -11.91 -7.62 -22.95
N PHE A 64 -10.77 -8.27 -23.19
CA PHE A 64 -10.56 -9.68 -22.85
C PHE A 64 -10.63 -9.92 -21.33
N GLN A 65 -10.05 -9.02 -20.52
CA GLN A 65 -10.16 -9.10 -19.05
C GLN A 65 -11.62 -8.96 -18.59
N ASP A 66 -12.38 -8.04 -19.19
CA ASP A 66 -13.81 -7.88 -18.87
C ASP A 66 -14.63 -9.12 -19.22
N ALA A 67 -14.34 -9.73 -20.38
CA ALA A 67 -14.97 -10.99 -20.80
C ALA A 67 -14.65 -12.12 -19.80
N PHE A 68 -13.39 -12.25 -19.40
CA PHE A 68 -12.97 -13.23 -18.39
C PHE A 68 -13.70 -13.02 -17.04
N VAL A 69 -13.79 -11.77 -16.55
CA VAL A 69 -14.51 -11.47 -15.31
C VAL A 69 -15.99 -11.85 -15.43
N ARG A 70 -16.64 -11.51 -16.55
CA ARG A 70 -18.07 -11.76 -16.76
C ARG A 70 -18.40 -13.24 -16.96
N GLU A 71 -17.57 -13.98 -17.70
CA GLU A 71 -17.88 -15.34 -18.15
C GLU A 71 -17.26 -16.42 -17.26
N VAL A 72 -16.21 -16.08 -16.50
CA VAL A 72 -15.51 -17.02 -15.62
C VAL A 72 -15.62 -16.63 -14.15
N VAL A 73 -15.18 -15.42 -13.79
CA VAL A 73 -15.09 -15.02 -12.38
C VAL A 73 -16.47 -14.91 -11.74
N LYS A 74 -17.36 -14.08 -12.29
CA LYS A 74 -18.70 -13.86 -11.73
C LYS A 74 -19.55 -15.13 -11.65
N PRO A 75 -19.61 -16.00 -12.69
CA PRO A 75 -20.39 -17.22 -12.62
C PRO A 75 -19.83 -18.25 -11.62
N SER A 76 -18.52 -18.22 -11.36
CA SER A 76 -17.85 -19.17 -10.47
C SER A 76 -17.75 -18.69 -9.01
N ALA A 77 -18.11 -17.43 -8.73
CA ALA A 77 -17.86 -16.75 -7.46
C ALA A 77 -18.49 -17.42 -6.22
N ASN A 78 -19.46 -18.31 -6.39
CA ASN A 78 -20.08 -19.07 -5.29
C ASN A 78 -19.39 -20.40 -4.98
N GLU A 79 -18.58 -20.91 -5.91
CA GLU A 79 -17.98 -22.24 -5.84
C GLU A 79 -16.45 -22.19 -5.73
N PHE A 80 -15.84 -21.16 -6.31
CA PHE A 80 -14.40 -21.04 -6.44
C PHE A 80 -13.90 -19.63 -6.14
N SER A 81 -12.71 -19.55 -5.53
CA SER A 81 -11.86 -18.37 -5.62
C SER A 81 -10.96 -18.49 -6.85
N ILE A 82 -10.98 -17.47 -7.69
CA ILE A 82 -10.14 -17.38 -8.89
C ILE A 82 -8.83 -16.69 -8.52
N LEU A 83 -7.73 -17.41 -8.65
CA LEU A 83 -6.41 -16.89 -8.33
C LEU A 83 -5.90 -16.00 -9.46
N ASN A 84 -5.61 -14.75 -9.12
CA ASN A 84 -5.31 -13.68 -10.07
C ASN A 84 -3.84 -13.75 -10.54
N PHE A 85 -3.49 -14.81 -11.27
CA PHE A 85 -2.14 -15.02 -11.80
C PHE A 85 -2.23 -15.05 -13.32
N ARG A 86 -1.99 -13.89 -13.93
CA ARG A 86 -2.31 -13.62 -15.34
C ARG A 86 -1.10 -13.94 -16.20
N VAL A 87 -1.20 -15.00 -17.00
CA VAL A 87 -0.36 -15.17 -18.18
C VAL A 87 -1.26 -14.92 -19.38
N ILE A 88 -1.17 -13.72 -19.95
CA ILE A 88 -1.86 -13.39 -21.20
C ILE A 88 -0.85 -13.65 -22.30
N ASP A 89 -0.90 -14.83 -22.88
CA ASP A 89 -0.16 -15.09 -24.12
C ASP A 89 -1.14 -14.91 -25.28
N PRO A 90 -0.87 -13.96 -26.19
CA PRO A 90 -1.62 -13.89 -27.42
C PRO A 90 -1.31 -15.15 -28.24
N ILE A 91 -2.33 -15.99 -28.43
CA ILE A 91 -2.24 -17.18 -29.28
C ILE A 91 -2.04 -16.74 -30.73
N LYS A 92 -2.66 -15.61 -31.12
CA LYS A 92 -2.58 -15.09 -32.48
C LYS A 92 -2.80 -13.58 -32.52
N ILE A 93 -1.87 -12.85 -33.13
CA ILE A 93 -2.01 -11.43 -33.48
C ILE A 93 -1.76 -11.27 -34.97
N THR A 94 -2.81 -11.13 -35.76
CA THR A 94 -2.71 -10.73 -37.17
C THR A 94 -3.60 -9.53 -37.44
N LYS A 95 -3.55 -9.01 -38.67
CA LYS A 95 -4.45 -7.96 -39.11
C LYS A 95 -5.91 -8.43 -39.06
N GLU A 96 -6.15 -9.70 -39.32
CA GLU A 96 -7.48 -10.30 -39.45
C GLU A 96 -8.03 -10.86 -38.14
N GLU A 97 -7.16 -11.33 -37.25
CA GLU A 97 -7.58 -12.06 -36.05
C GLU A 97 -6.73 -11.69 -34.84
N TYR A 98 -7.40 -11.54 -33.71
CA TYR A 98 -6.78 -11.44 -32.40
C TYR A 98 -7.40 -12.47 -31.46
N THR A 99 -6.58 -13.41 -31.00
CA THR A 99 -7.00 -14.47 -30.08
C THR A 99 -6.04 -14.50 -28.90
N ASN A 100 -6.59 -14.40 -27.70
CA ASN A 100 -5.86 -14.51 -26.44
C ASN A 100 -6.26 -15.78 -25.71
N ALA A 101 -5.31 -16.32 -24.94
CA ALA A 101 -5.63 -17.21 -23.84
C ALA A 101 -5.09 -16.66 -22.53
N LEU A 102 -5.82 -16.98 -21.48
CA LEU A 102 -5.43 -16.77 -20.10
C LEU A 102 -5.48 -18.11 -19.37
N MET A 103 -4.33 -18.52 -18.83
CA MET A 103 -4.29 -19.60 -17.85
C MET A 103 -4.56 -19.02 -16.48
N TYR A 104 -5.40 -19.69 -15.69
CA TYR A 104 -5.71 -19.29 -14.33
C TYR A 104 -5.81 -20.50 -13.41
N GLY A 105 -5.60 -20.26 -12.12
CA GLY A 105 -5.87 -21.24 -11.08
C GLY A 105 -7.16 -20.92 -10.37
N LYS A 106 -7.84 -21.94 -9.89
CA LYS A 106 -9.03 -21.80 -9.05
C LYS A 106 -8.96 -22.76 -7.86
N ILE A 107 -9.40 -22.29 -6.71
CA ILE A 107 -9.49 -23.07 -5.48
C ILE A 107 -10.97 -23.24 -5.16
N SER A 108 -11.42 -24.48 -4.98
CA SER A 108 -12.80 -24.72 -4.52
C SER A 108 -12.93 -24.33 -3.06
N PHE A 109 -13.97 -23.57 -2.72
CA PHE A 109 -14.29 -23.26 -1.33
C PHE A 109 -14.51 -24.54 -0.52
N LYS A 110 -15.16 -25.55 -1.11
CA LYS A 110 -15.37 -26.85 -0.48
C LYS A 110 -14.05 -27.57 -0.16
N ASP A 111 -13.02 -27.40 -0.99
CA ASP A 111 -11.70 -28.00 -0.72
C ASP A 111 -10.96 -27.26 0.39
N TRP A 112 -11.14 -25.95 0.50
CA TRP A 112 -10.64 -25.14 1.62
C TRP A 112 -11.34 -25.48 2.95
N GLU A 113 -12.68 -25.52 2.94
CA GLU A 113 -13.53 -25.75 4.11
C GLU A 113 -13.35 -27.13 4.75
N LYS A 114 -12.76 -28.10 4.03
CA LYS A 114 -12.31 -29.39 4.63
C LYS A 114 -11.28 -29.21 5.74
N TYR A 115 -10.53 -28.11 5.71
CA TYR A 115 -9.41 -27.86 6.59
C TYR A 115 -9.62 -26.66 7.50
N PHE A 116 -10.28 -25.62 7.00
CA PHE A 116 -10.53 -24.39 7.76
C PHE A 116 -11.98 -23.94 7.59
N ASP A 117 -12.71 -23.91 8.70
CA ASP A 117 -13.91 -23.10 8.80
C ASP A 117 -13.48 -21.66 9.10
N TRP A 118 -13.68 -20.76 8.13
CA TRP A 118 -13.20 -19.38 8.26
C TRP A 118 -13.90 -18.62 9.41
N LYS A 119 -15.06 -19.10 9.87
CA LYS A 119 -15.80 -18.56 11.02
C LYS A 119 -15.32 -19.14 12.36
N ASN A 120 -14.39 -20.07 12.35
CA ASN A 120 -13.91 -20.76 13.55
C ASN A 120 -12.43 -21.12 13.45
N ILE A 121 -11.61 -20.12 13.14
CA ILE A 121 -10.15 -20.20 13.14
C ILE A 121 -9.64 -19.70 14.49
N ASN A 122 -9.18 -20.63 15.32
CA ASN A 122 -8.54 -20.30 16.60
C ASN A 122 -7.08 -19.89 16.36
N VAL A 123 -6.87 -18.62 16.01
CA VAL A 123 -5.55 -18.01 15.95
C VAL A 123 -5.11 -17.69 17.38
N PRO A 124 -3.90 -18.05 17.83
CA PRO A 124 -3.38 -17.61 19.11
C PRO A 124 -3.01 -16.12 19.04
N PHE A 125 -4.02 -15.25 18.99
CA PHE A 125 -3.84 -13.81 19.00
C PHE A 125 -3.76 -13.31 20.45
N LYS A 126 -2.91 -12.32 20.66
CA LYS A 126 -2.96 -11.50 21.87
C LYS A 126 -3.27 -10.08 21.42
N VAL A 127 -4.54 -9.71 21.54
CA VAL A 127 -4.98 -8.33 21.34
C VAL A 127 -4.12 -7.46 22.27
N ARG A 128 -3.43 -6.47 21.70
CA ARG A 128 -2.85 -5.42 22.55
C ARG A 128 -4.02 -4.68 23.19
N PRO A 129 -3.98 -4.40 24.50
CA PRO A 129 -5.05 -3.63 25.13
C PRO A 129 -5.24 -2.32 24.34
N HIS A 130 -6.46 -2.06 23.91
CA HIS A 130 -6.81 -0.77 23.33
C HIS A 130 -6.63 0.32 24.39
N GLU A 131 -6.23 1.51 23.95
CA GLU A 131 -6.13 2.66 24.84
C GLU A 131 -7.55 3.11 25.27
N PRO A 132 -7.88 3.16 26.58
CA PRO A 132 -9.23 3.53 27.01
C PRO A 132 -9.69 4.86 26.39
N TYR A 133 -10.98 4.98 26.06
CA TYR A 133 -11.53 6.21 25.47
C TYR A 133 -11.14 7.47 26.27
N ASP A 134 -11.20 7.37 27.60
CA ASP A 134 -10.82 8.47 28.50
C ASP A 134 -9.33 8.85 28.37
N PHE A 135 -8.44 7.88 28.15
CA PHE A 135 -7.02 8.16 27.88
C PHE A 135 -6.82 8.93 26.57
N VAL A 136 -7.58 8.60 25.53
CA VAL A 136 -7.53 9.29 24.23
C VAL A 136 -8.02 10.72 24.37
N VAL A 137 -9.15 10.92 25.07
CA VAL A 137 -9.70 12.26 25.34
C VAL A 137 -8.72 13.10 26.15
N ASP A 138 -8.15 12.54 27.22
CA ASP A 138 -7.14 13.21 28.05
C ASP A 138 -5.88 13.57 27.25
N SER A 139 -5.47 12.70 26.32
CA SER A 139 -4.31 12.94 25.45
C SER A 139 -4.59 14.05 24.44
N ALA A 140 -5.79 14.07 23.85
CA ALA A 140 -6.24 15.16 23.00
C ALA A 140 -6.27 16.49 23.75
N GLU A 141 -6.77 16.51 24.99
CA GLU A 141 -6.76 17.73 25.82
C GLU A 141 -5.35 18.23 26.14
N LYS A 142 -4.43 17.31 26.46
CA LYS A 142 -3.01 17.66 26.67
C LYS A 142 -2.36 18.20 25.41
N PHE A 143 -2.67 17.62 24.25
CA PHE A 143 -2.21 18.11 22.96
C PHE A 143 -2.71 19.52 22.67
N LEU A 144 -4.00 19.79 22.87
CA LEU A 144 -4.59 21.10 22.64
C LEU A 144 -4.03 22.18 23.59
N LYS A 145 -3.73 21.81 24.84
CA LYS A 145 -3.09 22.71 25.82
C LYS A 145 -1.62 23.02 25.52
N ASN A 146 -0.96 22.17 24.72
CA ASN A 146 0.46 22.27 24.40
C ASN A 146 0.66 22.15 22.88
N TYR A 147 -0.22 22.79 22.12
CA TYR A 147 -0.30 22.70 20.68
C TYR A 147 0.93 23.35 20.02
N PRO A 148 1.63 22.65 19.12
CA PRO A 148 2.85 23.17 18.51
C PRO A 148 2.53 24.13 17.37
N LEU A 149 2.72 25.43 17.61
CA LEU A 149 2.59 26.47 16.58
C LEU A 149 3.96 26.83 16.00
N PHE A 150 4.08 26.80 14.67
CA PHE A 150 5.32 27.18 13.98
C PHE A 150 5.23 28.64 13.52
N LEU A 151 5.91 29.52 14.25
CA LEU A 151 5.94 30.96 13.98
C LEU A 151 7.19 31.35 13.21
N ASP A 152 7.06 32.28 12.26
CA ASP A 152 8.19 32.82 11.52
C ASP A 152 9.18 33.51 12.48
N ILE A 153 10.47 33.22 12.28
CA ILE A 153 11.56 33.82 13.03
C ILE A 153 11.86 35.18 12.40
N LYS A 154 11.98 36.22 13.23
CA LYS A 154 12.28 37.56 12.73
C LYS A 154 13.71 37.63 12.19
N PRO A 155 14.01 38.47 11.18
CA PRO A 155 15.35 38.59 10.62
C PRO A 155 16.45 38.96 11.61
N GLU A 156 16.10 39.62 12.71
CA GLU A 156 17.04 39.99 13.78
C GLU A 156 17.37 38.83 14.75
N ASP A 157 16.54 37.81 14.81
CA ASP A 157 16.67 36.69 15.75
C ASP A 157 17.60 35.61 15.19
N GLU A 158 18.35 34.97 16.08
CA GLU A 158 19.21 33.84 15.72
C GLU A 158 18.42 32.52 15.67
N ILE A 159 18.77 31.70 14.68
CA ILE A 159 18.32 30.31 14.55
C ILE A 159 18.83 29.50 15.75
N GLN A 160 17.93 28.77 16.38
CA GLN A 160 18.18 27.91 17.53
C GLN A 160 17.99 26.43 17.17
N LEU A 161 18.30 25.56 18.11
CA LEU A 161 18.04 24.13 17.98
C LEU A 161 16.53 23.88 17.75
N GLU A 162 16.23 22.90 16.90
CA GLU A 162 14.89 22.45 16.50
C GLU A 162 14.08 23.44 15.64
N ASP A 163 14.65 24.57 15.25
CA ASP A 163 14.02 25.45 14.27
C ASP A 163 13.97 24.81 12.88
N ASN A 164 12.85 24.99 12.18
CA ASN A 164 12.70 24.60 10.78
C ASN A 164 13.28 25.70 9.90
N VAL A 165 14.27 25.39 9.07
CA VAL A 165 15.01 26.38 8.29
C VAL A 165 14.89 26.05 6.81
N GLU A 166 14.57 27.07 6.02
CA GLU A 166 14.55 26.99 4.57
C GLU A 166 15.78 27.71 4.00
N LEU A 167 16.52 26.99 3.16
CA LEU A 167 17.81 27.37 2.64
C LEU A 167 17.78 27.43 1.13
N LEU A 168 18.44 28.43 0.56
CA LEU A 168 18.82 28.46 -0.84
C LEU A 168 20.30 28.07 -0.95
N LEU A 169 20.57 26.96 -1.63
CA LEU A 169 21.89 26.38 -1.77
C LEU A 169 22.43 26.53 -3.20
N ASN A 170 23.67 26.99 -3.31
CA ASN A 170 24.48 26.91 -4.52
C ASN A 170 25.73 26.07 -4.23
N VAL A 171 26.02 25.08 -5.08
CA VAL A 171 27.16 24.17 -4.94
C VAL A 171 28.15 24.42 -6.05
N PHE A 172 29.40 24.67 -5.67
CA PHE A 172 30.51 24.88 -6.60
C PHE A 172 31.57 23.80 -6.40
N SER A 173 32.08 23.25 -7.50
CA SER A 173 33.20 22.30 -7.44
C SER A 173 34.47 22.97 -6.86
N PRO A 174 35.50 22.20 -6.47
CA PRO A 174 36.79 22.76 -6.07
C PRO A 174 37.44 23.65 -7.15
N LYS A 175 37.03 23.48 -8.41
CA LYS A 175 37.45 24.29 -9.57
C LYS A 175 36.56 25.50 -9.83
N LYS A 176 35.60 25.79 -8.94
CA LYS A 176 34.60 26.88 -9.03
C LYS A 176 33.58 26.74 -10.17
N GLU A 177 33.37 25.52 -10.66
CA GLU A 177 32.28 25.25 -11.60
C GLU A 177 30.97 25.09 -10.83
N VAL A 178 29.87 25.65 -11.35
CA VAL A 178 28.55 25.50 -10.74
C VAL A 178 28.07 24.06 -10.96
N LEU A 179 27.84 23.33 -9.86
CA LEU A 179 27.30 21.97 -9.89
C LEU A 179 25.79 21.97 -9.66
N GLU A 180 25.31 22.78 -8.72
CA GLU A 180 23.88 23.00 -8.44
C GLU A 180 23.65 24.49 -8.14
N GLU A 181 22.54 25.05 -8.63
CA GLU A 181 22.18 26.45 -8.43
C GLU A 181 20.73 26.57 -7.91
N ASN A 182 20.53 27.47 -6.94
CA ASN A 182 19.24 27.86 -6.39
C ASN A 182 18.39 26.68 -5.89
N LYS A 183 19.04 25.66 -5.32
CA LYS A 183 18.33 24.52 -4.74
C LYS A 183 17.71 24.91 -3.41
N LEU A 184 16.39 24.86 -3.35
CA LEU A 184 15.63 25.11 -2.13
C LEU A 184 15.62 23.85 -1.27
N ILE A 185 16.09 23.95 -0.04
CA ILE A 185 16.19 22.82 0.90
C ILE A 185 15.53 23.23 2.21
N LYS A 186 14.73 22.32 2.79
CA LYS A 186 14.15 22.47 4.12
C LYS A 186 14.85 21.51 5.08
N ILE A 187 15.34 22.04 6.19
CA ILE A 187 16.06 21.27 7.21
C ILE A 187 15.55 21.63 8.61
N VAL A 188 15.87 20.78 9.58
CA VAL A 188 15.73 21.07 11.01
C VAL A 188 17.11 21.39 11.57
N ALA A 189 17.24 22.52 12.27
CA ALA A 189 18.47 22.94 12.93
C ALA A 189 18.80 21.97 14.09
N GLN A 190 19.73 21.05 13.85
CA GLN A 190 20.00 19.96 14.78
C GLN A 190 21.49 19.63 14.80
N LYS A 191 21.99 19.27 15.99
CA LYS A 191 23.36 18.78 16.15
C LYS A 191 23.43 17.31 15.80
N PHE A 192 24.43 16.96 14.98
CA PHE A 192 24.77 15.58 14.65
C PHE A 192 26.18 15.26 15.14
N PRO A 193 26.52 13.97 15.38
CA PRO A 193 27.87 13.59 15.76
C PRO A 193 28.96 13.94 14.73
N ASN A 194 28.56 14.14 13.47
CA ASN A 194 29.43 14.51 12.36
C ASN A 194 29.03 15.91 11.83
N PRO A 195 29.98 16.68 11.25
CA PRO A 195 29.67 17.96 10.62
C PRO A 195 28.52 17.82 9.61
N SER A 196 27.52 18.67 9.76
CA SER A 196 26.32 18.65 8.92
C SER A 196 25.82 20.05 8.63
N LEU A 197 25.16 20.22 7.48
CA LEU A 197 24.49 21.46 7.11
C LEU A 197 23.45 21.90 8.17
N ASN A 198 22.84 20.91 8.83
CA ASN A 198 21.86 21.11 9.90
C ASN A 198 22.42 21.84 11.13
N GLU A 199 23.70 21.62 11.44
CA GLU A 199 24.34 22.31 12.56
C GLU A 199 24.79 23.72 12.17
N THR A 200 25.22 23.91 10.91
CA THR A 200 25.84 25.18 10.47
C THR A 200 24.88 26.36 10.42
N VAL A 201 23.57 26.11 10.41
CA VAL A 201 22.54 27.15 10.48
C VAL A 201 22.33 27.72 11.89
N ILE A 202 22.76 27.02 12.94
CA ILE A 202 22.53 27.45 14.32
C ILE A 202 23.35 28.73 14.61
N GLY A 203 22.72 29.73 15.21
CA GLY A 203 23.30 31.05 15.47
C GLY A 203 23.35 31.98 14.24
N LYS A 204 22.85 31.53 13.08
CA LYS A 204 22.68 32.38 11.89
C LYS A 204 21.33 33.10 11.94
N LYS A 205 21.08 34.02 11.01
CA LYS A 205 19.83 34.78 10.91
C LYS A 205 19.15 34.60 9.57
N VAL A 206 17.83 34.83 9.53
CA VAL A 206 17.10 34.87 8.24
C VAL A 206 17.65 36.02 7.38
N GLY A 207 17.88 35.74 6.10
CA GLY A 207 18.54 36.63 5.15
C GLY A 207 20.07 36.56 5.19
N GLN A 208 20.68 35.82 6.11
CA GLN A 208 22.13 35.70 6.19
C GLN A 208 22.66 34.78 5.09
N GLU A 209 23.70 35.25 4.40
CA GLU A 209 24.52 34.49 3.47
C GLU A 209 25.79 34.00 4.18
N TYR A 210 26.16 32.73 3.98
CA TYR A 210 27.42 32.18 4.46
C TYR A 210 27.86 31.02 3.58
N SER A 211 29.12 30.59 3.74
CA SER A 211 29.65 29.47 3.00
C SER A 211 30.32 28.44 3.90
N VAL A 212 30.22 27.17 3.50
CA VAL A 212 30.88 26.01 4.11
C VAL A 212 31.40 25.09 3.01
N ASN A 213 32.26 24.14 3.36
CA ASN A 213 32.66 23.08 2.43
C ASN A 213 32.03 21.76 2.85
N ASP A 214 31.66 20.92 1.89
CA ASP A 214 31.23 19.54 2.16
C ASP A 214 32.44 18.60 2.34
N PRO A 215 32.24 17.32 2.70
CA PRO A 215 33.32 16.36 2.84
C PRO A 215 34.14 16.11 1.55
N ASP A 216 33.55 16.35 0.38
CA ASP A 216 34.21 16.24 -0.92
C ASP A 216 34.93 17.55 -1.32
N ASN A 217 34.93 18.53 -0.42
CA ASN A 217 35.52 19.85 -0.56
C ASN A 217 34.90 20.70 -1.69
N ASN A 218 33.65 20.42 -2.07
CA ASN A 218 32.84 21.37 -2.82
C ASN A 218 32.50 22.57 -1.93
N HIS A 219 32.41 23.75 -2.54
CA HIS A 219 32.08 24.97 -1.84
C HIS A 219 30.56 25.21 -1.90
N LEU A 220 29.94 25.30 -0.74
CA LEU A 220 28.50 25.52 -0.58
C LEU A 220 28.30 26.98 -0.19
N LYS A 221 27.54 27.70 -1.00
CA LYS A 221 27.06 29.04 -0.68
C LYS A 221 25.59 28.94 -0.29
N ILE A 222 25.27 29.35 0.92
CA ILE A 222 23.98 29.13 1.57
C ILE A 222 23.38 30.49 1.93
N VAL A 223 22.10 30.66 1.61
CA VAL A 223 21.29 31.80 2.09
C VAL A 223 20.11 31.25 2.88
N ILE A 224 19.92 31.73 4.10
CA ILE A 224 18.72 31.39 4.89
C ILE A 224 17.57 32.25 4.38
N VAL A 225 16.60 31.65 3.70
CA VAL A 225 15.50 32.41 3.09
C VAL A 225 14.32 32.57 4.03
N ASN A 226 14.06 31.58 4.88
CA ASN A 226 13.01 31.61 5.88
C ASN A 226 13.36 30.67 7.04
N ALA A 227 12.78 30.90 8.22
CA ALA A 227 12.84 29.97 9.32
C ALA A 227 11.63 30.08 10.23
N LYS A 228 11.22 28.95 10.81
CA LYS A 228 10.09 28.86 11.73
C LYS A 228 10.50 28.19 13.03
N ARG A 229 10.09 28.78 14.16
CA ARG A 229 10.31 28.24 15.50
C ARG A 229 9.04 27.61 16.03
N LYS A 230 9.18 26.41 16.60
CA LYS A 230 8.11 25.75 17.35
C LYS A 230 7.88 26.48 18.67
N GLN A 231 6.65 26.92 18.91
CA GLN A 231 6.19 27.41 20.21
C GLN A 231 4.97 26.62 20.62
N ASN A 232 5.00 26.02 21.81
CA ASN A 232 3.82 25.36 22.32
C ASN A 232 2.89 26.40 22.94
N VAL A 233 1.64 26.41 22.48
CA VAL A 233 0.59 27.32 22.93
C VAL A 233 -0.66 26.52 23.29
N GLU A 234 -1.54 27.10 24.10
CA GLU A 234 -2.89 26.57 24.23
C GLU A 234 -3.70 26.94 22.98
N LEU A 235 -4.26 25.95 22.29
CA LEU A 235 -5.11 26.18 21.13
C LEU A 235 -6.45 26.75 21.59
N THR A 236 -6.62 28.06 21.43
CA THR A 236 -7.87 28.77 21.74
C THR A 236 -8.87 28.69 20.58
N GLU A 237 -10.14 29.02 20.83
CA GLU A 237 -11.18 29.12 19.80
C GLU A 237 -10.75 30.03 18.63
N THR A 238 -10.13 31.17 18.92
CA THR A 238 -9.64 32.11 17.91
C THR A 238 -8.52 31.51 17.07
N LEU A 239 -7.54 30.83 17.70
CA LEU A 239 -6.45 30.18 16.98
C LEU A 239 -6.97 29.00 16.13
N CYS A 240 -7.94 28.25 16.65
CA CYS A 240 -8.58 27.17 15.90
C CYS A 240 -9.27 27.70 14.64
N GLN A 241 -10.06 28.78 14.75
CA GLN A 241 -10.74 29.37 13.60
C GLN A 241 -9.77 29.98 12.57
N GLN A 242 -8.60 30.45 13.00
CA GLN A 242 -7.58 31.00 12.10
C GLN A 242 -6.83 29.91 11.32
N HIS A 243 -6.47 28.81 11.99
CA HIS A 243 -5.64 27.75 11.41
C HIS A 243 -6.44 26.61 10.80
N PHE A 244 -7.67 26.38 11.30
CA PHE A 244 -8.53 25.27 10.92
C PHE A 244 -10.00 25.72 10.78
N PRO A 245 -10.28 26.69 9.87
CA PRO A 245 -11.62 27.24 9.70
C PRO A 245 -12.67 26.17 9.33
N GLU A 246 -12.26 25.06 8.73
CA GLU A 246 -13.11 23.96 8.30
C GLU A 246 -13.86 23.24 9.43
N PHE A 247 -13.36 23.28 10.67
CA PHE A 247 -14.05 22.65 11.81
C PHE A 247 -15.07 23.58 12.47
N GLY A 248 -15.01 24.89 12.20
CA GLY A 248 -15.90 25.89 12.75
C GLY A 248 -15.74 26.18 14.26
N SER A 249 -15.32 25.20 15.07
CA SER A 249 -15.05 25.38 16.50
C SER A 249 -13.94 24.48 17.03
N LEU A 250 -13.34 24.87 18.17
CA LEU A 250 -12.33 24.07 18.87
C LEU A 250 -12.89 22.73 19.37
N GLU A 251 -14.16 22.72 19.80
CA GLU A 251 -14.85 21.50 20.24
C GLU A 251 -15.01 20.50 19.09
N ASN A 252 -15.41 20.97 17.91
CA ASN A 252 -15.50 20.14 16.72
C ASN A 252 -14.13 19.59 16.30
N TYR A 253 -13.09 20.43 16.36
CA TYR A 253 -11.72 19.99 16.10
C TYR A 253 -11.27 18.90 17.08
N LYS A 254 -11.49 19.09 18.39
CA LYS A 254 -11.19 18.09 19.42
C LYS A 254 -11.93 16.77 19.15
N ASN A 255 -13.24 16.85 18.91
CA ASN A 255 -14.06 15.67 18.63
C ASN A 255 -13.59 14.94 17.37
N THR A 256 -13.15 15.68 16.35
CA THR A 256 -12.61 15.10 15.12
C THR A 256 -11.27 14.43 15.40
N LEU A 257 -10.35 15.07 16.12
CA LEU A 257 -9.05 14.49 16.48
C LEU A 257 -9.21 13.18 17.28
N VAL A 258 -10.14 13.14 18.24
CA VAL A 258 -10.45 11.94 19.01
C VAL A 258 -11.02 10.84 18.11
N ASN A 259 -12.00 11.18 17.25
CA ASN A 259 -12.61 10.19 16.36
C ASN A 259 -11.62 9.66 15.31
N ASP A 260 -10.77 10.52 14.75
CA ASP A 260 -9.78 10.15 13.74
C ASP A 260 -8.74 9.20 14.37
N PHE A 261 -8.25 9.49 15.59
CA PHE A 261 -7.36 8.59 16.33
C PHE A 261 -7.99 7.22 16.62
N LEU A 262 -9.24 7.21 17.09
CA LEU A 262 -9.96 5.95 17.39
C LEU A 262 -10.18 5.12 16.12
N THR A 263 -10.49 5.78 15.00
CA THR A 263 -10.66 5.14 13.70
C THR A 263 -9.34 4.55 13.21
N GLU A 264 -8.25 5.31 13.26
CA GLU A 264 -6.91 4.85 12.89
C GLU A 264 -6.45 3.67 13.76
N ASN A 265 -6.63 3.76 15.07
CA ASN A 265 -6.29 2.67 15.99
C ASN A 265 -7.12 1.40 15.69
N ALA A 266 -8.42 1.54 15.42
CA ALA A 266 -9.27 0.42 15.04
C ALA A 266 -8.80 -0.24 13.74
N VAL A 267 -8.47 0.55 12.71
CA VAL A 267 -7.93 0.03 11.44
C VAL A 267 -6.59 -0.68 11.65
N ASN A 268 -5.72 -0.14 12.51
CA ASN A 268 -4.43 -0.76 12.85
C ASN A 268 -4.61 -2.10 13.58
N LEU A 269 -5.50 -2.18 14.56
CA LEU A 269 -5.79 -3.43 15.28
C LEU A 269 -6.42 -4.49 14.37
N LEU A 270 -7.33 -4.09 13.47
CA LEU A 270 -7.86 -4.99 12.44
C LEU A 270 -6.78 -5.48 11.48
N THR A 271 -5.83 -4.60 11.15
CA THR A 271 -4.68 -4.97 10.31
C THR A 271 -3.79 -5.98 11.01
N GLU A 272 -3.48 -5.77 12.29
CA GLU A 272 -2.71 -6.70 13.11
C GLU A 272 -3.43 -8.06 13.22
N HIS A 273 -4.74 -8.07 13.49
CA HIS A 273 -5.57 -9.27 13.48
C HIS A 273 -5.49 -10.01 12.15
N TRP A 274 -5.69 -9.30 11.04
CA TRP A 274 -5.68 -9.89 9.70
C TRP A 274 -4.31 -10.48 9.34
N VAL A 275 -3.22 -9.76 9.61
CA VAL A 275 -1.86 -10.25 9.36
C VAL A 275 -1.57 -11.50 10.17
N ASN A 276 -1.93 -11.53 11.45
CA ASN A 276 -1.74 -12.71 12.30
C ASN A 276 -2.57 -13.92 11.81
N LEU A 277 -3.79 -13.69 11.34
CA LEU A 277 -4.61 -14.73 10.73
C LEU A 277 -3.97 -15.30 9.46
N LEU A 278 -3.48 -14.43 8.56
CA LEU A 278 -2.78 -14.85 7.35
C LEU A 278 -1.49 -15.59 7.67
N ASP A 279 -0.74 -15.16 8.69
CA ASP A 279 0.50 -15.79 9.12
C ASP A 279 0.23 -17.18 9.70
N TYR A 280 -0.79 -17.29 10.54
CA TYR A 280 -1.24 -18.57 11.09
C TYR A 280 -1.63 -19.54 9.97
N LEU A 281 -2.54 -19.14 9.08
CA LEU A 281 -3.00 -19.98 7.98
C LEU A 281 -1.86 -20.30 7.00
N GLY A 282 -1.03 -19.31 6.67
CA GLY A 282 0.13 -19.44 5.79
C GLY A 282 1.16 -20.44 6.29
N GLY A 283 1.29 -20.57 7.61
CA GLY A 283 2.11 -21.61 8.24
C GLY A 283 1.50 -23.01 8.23
N GLN A 284 0.19 -23.15 8.03
CA GLN A 284 -0.52 -24.45 8.05
C GLN A 284 -0.73 -25.07 6.68
N VAL A 285 -0.76 -24.25 5.62
CA VAL A 285 -1.19 -24.69 4.29
C VAL A 285 -0.08 -24.73 3.27
N TYR A 286 -0.18 -25.68 2.35
CA TYR A 286 0.57 -25.74 1.11
C TYR A 286 -0.41 -25.86 -0.06
N PHE A 287 -0.32 -24.93 -1.02
CA PHE A 287 -1.10 -25.00 -2.26
C PHE A 287 -0.39 -25.92 -3.26
N ASP A 288 -1.08 -26.99 -3.65
CA ASP A 288 -0.61 -27.92 -4.66
C ASP A 288 -0.87 -27.35 -6.05
N ILE A 289 0.08 -26.52 -6.47
CA ILE A 289 0.11 -25.98 -7.82
C ILE A 289 0.94 -26.94 -8.66
N ALA A 290 0.30 -27.58 -9.64
CA ALA A 290 0.99 -28.47 -10.58
C ALA A 290 2.24 -27.78 -11.16
N ASP A 291 3.33 -28.53 -11.32
CA ASP A 291 4.59 -28.00 -11.85
C ASP A 291 4.40 -27.58 -13.31
N THR A 292 4.17 -26.29 -13.50
CA THR A 292 3.69 -25.67 -14.74
C THR A 292 4.30 -24.29 -14.88
N PRO A 293 4.35 -23.72 -16.10
CA PRO A 293 4.78 -22.35 -16.33
C PRO A 293 4.09 -21.34 -15.39
N TYR A 294 2.85 -21.63 -15.02
CA TYR A 294 2.05 -20.89 -14.04
C TYR A 294 2.70 -20.80 -12.64
N ARG A 295 3.26 -21.91 -12.11
CA ARG A 295 3.98 -21.90 -10.81
C ARG A 295 5.26 -21.08 -10.89
N LYS A 296 5.96 -21.12 -12.03
CA LYS A 296 7.21 -20.40 -12.24
C LYS A 296 6.98 -18.88 -12.25
N ILE A 297 5.99 -18.40 -13.01
CA ILE A 297 5.66 -16.97 -13.11
C ILE A 297 5.18 -16.39 -11.78
N LEU A 298 4.37 -17.17 -11.06
CA LEU A 298 3.94 -16.90 -9.70
C LEU A 298 5.11 -16.60 -8.77
N PHE A 299 6.08 -17.50 -8.80
CA PHE A 299 7.26 -17.44 -7.97
C PHE A 299 8.19 -16.29 -8.40
N GLU A 300 8.34 -16.07 -9.70
CA GLU A 300 9.18 -15.01 -10.29
C GLU A 300 8.67 -13.59 -9.98
N ASN A 301 7.36 -13.34 -10.09
CA ASN A 301 6.78 -12.01 -9.82
C ASN A 301 6.97 -11.61 -8.35
N GLU A 302 6.75 -12.54 -7.43
CA GLU A 302 6.90 -12.30 -6.00
C GLU A 302 8.37 -12.21 -5.59
N ILE A 303 9.28 -13.01 -6.17
CA ILE A 303 10.73 -12.80 -6.03
C ILE A 303 11.12 -11.40 -6.49
N GLN A 304 10.63 -10.98 -7.66
CA GLN A 304 10.97 -9.70 -8.24
C GLN A 304 10.50 -8.55 -7.34
N TRP A 305 9.27 -8.63 -6.82
CA TRP A 305 8.77 -7.68 -5.84
C TRP A 305 9.67 -7.60 -4.59
N HIS A 306 10.07 -8.73 -4.04
CA HIS A 306 10.96 -8.76 -2.87
C HIS A 306 12.37 -8.23 -3.18
N LYS A 307 12.91 -8.49 -4.37
CA LYS A 307 14.18 -7.91 -4.84
C LYS A 307 14.11 -6.38 -4.91
N ASP A 308 12.99 -5.84 -5.38
CA ASP A 308 12.81 -4.41 -5.59
C ASP A 308 12.50 -3.64 -4.29
N HIS A 309 11.93 -4.30 -3.28
CA HIS A 309 11.41 -3.63 -2.08
C HIS A 309 12.05 -4.07 -0.75
N VAL A 310 12.76 -5.21 -0.71
CA VAL A 310 13.40 -5.74 0.50
C VAL A 310 14.88 -6.06 0.23
N PRO A 311 15.80 -5.10 0.42
CA PRO A 311 17.21 -5.23 0.02
C PRO A 311 17.91 -6.49 0.55
N LEU A 312 17.60 -6.88 1.79
CA LEU A 312 18.19 -8.05 2.44
C LEU A 312 17.74 -9.38 1.80
N VAL A 313 16.50 -9.44 1.29
CA VAL A 313 15.94 -10.61 0.61
C VAL A 313 16.41 -10.67 -0.85
N GLY A 314 16.60 -9.50 -1.47
CA GLY A 314 17.15 -9.39 -2.83
C GLY A 314 18.56 -9.99 -2.98
N GLU A 315 19.41 -9.89 -1.96
CA GLU A 315 20.74 -10.52 -1.98
C GLU A 315 20.71 -12.04 -1.81
N LEU A 316 19.80 -12.57 -0.97
CA LEU A 316 19.61 -14.01 -0.78
C LEU A 316 19.04 -14.71 -2.03
N LEU A 317 18.33 -13.97 -2.88
CA LEU A 317 17.63 -14.49 -4.06
C LEU A 317 18.40 -14.37 -5.38
N LYS A 318 19.68 -13.93 -5.36
CA LYS A 318 20.52 -13.81 -6.57
C LYS A 318 20.88 -15.17 -7.19
N ASP A 319 21.02 -16.22 -6.38
CA ASP A 319 21.45 -17.55 -6.83
C ASP A 319 20.28 -18.55 -7.05
N TYR A 320 19.04 -18.06 -6.93
CA TYR A 320 17.85 -18.90 -6.85
C TYR A 320 17.55 -19.73 -8.12
N GLU A 321 18.04 -19.30 -9.29
CA GLU A 321 17.89 -20.03 -10.57
C GLU A 321 18.43 -21.47 -10.54
N THR A 322 19.22 -21.84 -9.52
CA THR A 322 19.91 -23.13 -9.39
C THR A 322 19.32 -24.10 -8.36
N LEU A 323 18.27 -23.73 -7.61
CA LEU A 323 17.67 -24.60 -6.60
C LEU A 323 16.75 -25.66 -7.23
N SER A 324 17.37 -26.69 -7.81
CA SER A 324 16.69 -27.96 -8.06
C SER A 324 16.31 -28.60 -6.71
N PHE A 325 15.01 -28.55 -6.41
CA PHE A 325 14.31 -29.36 -5.40
C PHE A 325 15.02 -29.57 -4.04
N VAL A 326 14.65 -28.72 -3.08
CA VAL A 326 14.62 -28.92 -1.61
C VAL A 326 15.25 -30.24 -1.12
N ASP A 327 16.54 -30.22 -0.81
CA ASP A 327 17.13 -31.22 0.07
C ASP A 327 16.75 -30.88 1.52
N LYS A 328 16.09 -31.81 2.22
CA LYS A 328 15.42 -31.56 3.52
C LYS A 328 16.40 -31.30 4.68
N SER A 329 17.70 -31.50 4.46
CA SER A 329 18.75 -31.34 5.48
C SER A 329 19.53 -30.02 5.41
N ASP A 330 19.22 -29.11 4.47
CA ASP A 330 19.96 -27.86 4.26
C ASP A 330 19.25 -26.64 4.92
N GLU A 331 20.02 -25.77 5.57
CA GLU A 331 19.57 -24.49 6.15
C GLU A 331 18.92 -23.58 5.09
N LYS A 332 19.37 -23.69 3.82
CA LYS A 332 18.73 -23.02 2.66
C LYS A 332 17.30 -23.49 2.41
N SER A 333 16.97 -24.74 2.75
CA SER A 333 15.62 -25.29 2.62
C SER A 333 14.65 -24.72 3.66
N GLN A 334 15.15 -24.31 4.84
CA GLN A 334 14.32 -23.62 5.85
C GLN A 334 13.96 -22.20 5.41
N GLN A 335 14.93 -21.46 4.84
CA GLN A 335 14.68 -20.14 4.26
C GLN A 335 13.69 -20.23 3.09
N LEU A 336 13.79 -21.26 2.24
CA LEU A 336 12.84 -21.52 1.17
C LEU A 336 11.42 -21.86 1.69
N LYS A 337 11.28 -22.61 2.78
CA LYS A 337 9.96 -22.85 3.42
C LYS A 337 9.36 -21.56 4.00
N PHE A 338 10.17 -20.70 4.62
CA PHE A 338 9.71 -19.38 5.09
C PHE A 338 9.23 -18.52 3.91
N MET A 339 9.97 -18.53 2.79
CA MET A 339 9.52 -17.85 1.57
C MET A 339 8.21 -18.46 1.03
N LEU A 340 8.06 -19.80 1.02
CA LEU A 340 6.80 -20.48 0.66
C LEU A 340 5.61 -20.10 1.55
N ALA A 341 5.82 -19.96 2.86
CA ALA A 341 4.79 -19.44 3.75
C ALA A 341 4.40 -17.99 3.38
N THR A 342 5.37 -17.15 3.02
CA THR A 342 5.12 -15.79 2.50
C THR A 342 4.38 -15.79 1.16
N PHE A 343 4.73 -16.68 0.22
CA PHE A 343 4.03 -16.84 -1.08
C PHE A 343 2.57 -17.31 -0.92
N ASN A 344 2.25 -18.03 0.16
CA ASN A 344 0.88 -18.48 0.41
C ASN A 344 -0.04 -17.33 0.90
N LYS A 345 0.50 -16.30 1.55
CA LYS A 345 -0.31 -15.23 2.16
C LYS A 345 -1.18 -14.48 1.15
N PRO A 346 -0.69 -14.07 -0.05
CA PRO A 346 -1.54 -13.44 -1.06
C PRO A 346 -2.67 -14.36 -1.52
N ILE A 347 -2.40 -15.66 -1.71
CA ILE A 347 -3.42 -16.65 -2.14
C ILE A 347 -4.49 -16.81 -1.05
N ILE A 348 -4.08 -16.97 0.21
CA ILE A 348 -4.99 -17.08 1.35
C ILE A 348 -5.79 -15.80 1.52
N LYS A 349 -5.16 -14.63 1.38
CA LYS A 349 -5.84 -13.33 1.42
C LYS A 349 -6.97 -13.29 0.39
N HIS A 350 -6.68 -13.59 -0.87
CA HIS A 350 -7.71 -13.61 -1.93
C HIS A 350 -8.82 -14.61 -1.63
N LEU A 351 -8.48 -15.82 -1.21
CA LEU A 351 -9.44 -16.86 -0.88
C LEU A 351 -10.36 -16.47 0.28
N LEU A 352 -9.80 -15.90 1.36
CA LEU A 352 -10.58 -15.44 2.51
C LEU A 352 -11.47 -14.25 2.14
N PHE A 353 -11.00 -13.32 1.30
CA PHE A 353 -11.83 -12.23 0.79
C PHE A 353 -13.07 -12.78 0.07
N ASP A 354 -12.86 -13.68 -0.90
CA ASP A 354 -13.96 -14.24 -1.70
C ASP A 354 -14.92 -15.08 -0.83
N LEU A 355 -14.39 -15.86 0.13
CA LEU A 355 -15.18 -16.65 1.08
C LEU A 355 -16.06 -15.77 1.98
N ILE A 356 -15.47 -14.72 2.56
CA ILE A 356 -16.17 -13.82 3.47
C ILE A 356 -17.26 -13.07 2.70
N GLU A 357 -16.93 -12.50 1.54
CA GLU A 357 -17.90 -11.78 0.69
C GLU A 357 -19.07 -12.65 0.26
N LYS A 358 -18.80 -13.90 -0.14
CA LYS A 358 -19.84 -14.88 -0.48
C LYS A 358 -20.80 -15.13 0.69
N ASP A 359 -20.26 -15.28 1.90
CA ASP A 359 -21.03 -15.64 3.09
C ASP A 359 -21.71 -14.44 3.77
N THR A 360 -21.38 -13.20 3.38
CA THR A 360 -21.94 -11.98 3.95
C THR A 360 -22.64 -11.15 2.86
N PRO A 361 -23.95 -11.32 2.64
CA PRO A 361 -24.68 -10.56 1.62
C PRO A 361 -24.85 -9.08 1.95
N GLU A 362 -24.83 -8.72 3.24
CA GLU A 362 -24.81 -7.33 3.75
C GLU A 362 -23.43 -6.69 3.61
N PHE A 363 -22.66 -7.15 2.62
CA PHE A 363 -21.33 -6.66 2.34
C PHE A 363 -21.36 -5.40 1.46
N GLU A 364 -22.39 -4.57 1.51
CA GLU A 364 -22.35 -3.24 0.86
C GLU A 364 -22.45 -2.14 1.91
N LEU A 365 -21.49 -1.21 1.91
CA LEU A 365 -21.61 0.04 2.67
C LEU A 365 -22.62 0.95 1.97
N SER A 366 -23.39 1.67 2.78
CA SER A 366 -24.17 2.81 2.27
C SER A 366 -23.25 3.88 1.71
N ASP A 367 -23.75 4.69 0.77
CA ASP A 367 -22.98 5.78 0.17
C ASP A 367 -22.51 6.80 1.22
N GLU A 368 -23.30 6.98 2.29
CA GLU A 368 -22.94 7.81 3.45
C GLU A 368 -21.70 7.28 4.18
N GLU A 369 -21.60 5.97 4.40
CA GLU A 369 -20.44 5.35 5.07
C GLU A 369 -19.18 5.40 4.20
N LYS A 370 -19.32 5.20 2.89
CA LYS A 370 -18.21 5.34 1.93
C LYS A 370 -17.69 6.77 1.92
N GLU A 371 -18.59 7.75 1.88
CA GLU A 371 -18.23 9.17 1.91
C GLU A 371 -17.55 9.55 3.22
N ASN A 372 -18.08 9.10 4.37
CA ASN A 372 -17.46 9.37 5.67
C ASN A 372 -16.05 8.79 5.77
N PHE A 373 -15.84 7.56 5.28
CA PHE A 373 -14.51 6.95 5.25
C PHE A 373 -13.58 7.64 4.26
N LEU A 374 -14.07 8.03 3.08
CA LEU A 374 -13.31 8.82 2.10
C LEU A 374 -12.84 10.12 2.74
N GLN A 375 -13.73 10.87 3.39
CA GLN A 375 -13.38 12.12 4.03
C GLN A 375 -12.35 11.93 5.15
N TRP A 376 -12.49 10.87 5.96
CA TRP A 376 -11.47 10.51 6.95
C TRP A 376 -10.12 10.20 6.29
N PHE A 377 -10.11 9.29 5.30
CA PHE A 377 -8.90 8.83 4.63
C PHE A 377 -8.13 9.99 3.99
N VAL A 378 -8.84 10.90 3.31
CA VAL A 378 -8.29 12.10 2.68
C VAL A 378 -7.68 13.06 3.70
N ARG A 379 -8.34 13.25 4.85
CA ARG A 379 -7.81 14.12 5.91
C ARG A 379 -6.51 13.56 6.50
N VAL A 380 -6.40 12.25 6.65
CA VAL A 380 -5.22 11.62 7.27
C VAL A 380 -4.08 11.36 6.29
N SER A 381 -4.36 11.07 5.01
CA SER A 381 -3.33 10.74 4.02
C SER A 381 -2.58 11.96 3.47
N GLN A 382 -3.17 13.15 3.55
CA GLN A 382 -2.65 14.39 2.93
C GLN A 382 -2.45 14.32 1.40
N ASP A 383 -2.94 13.27 0.75
CA ASP A 383 -2.84 13.05 -0.69
C ASP A 383 -4.02 13.68 -1.45
N ASP A 384 -3.88 13.90 -2.77
CA ASP A 384 -4.97 14.38 -3.63
C ASP A 384 -6.12 13.34 -3.68
N PRO A 385 -7.32 13.69 -3.15
CA PRO A 385 -8.47 12.78 -3.03
C PRO A 385 -8.99 12.20 -4.35
N PHE A 386 -8.75 12.88 -5.47
CA PHE A 386 -9.60 12.72 -6.67
C PHE A 386 -8.90 12.04 -7.84
N SER A 387 -7.70 11.49 -7.64
CA SER A 387 -7.09 10.66 -8.69
C SER A 387 -7.84 9.30 -8.78
N PRO A 388 -8.07 8.76 -9.99
CA PRO A 388 -8.67 7.43 -10.16
C PRO A 388 -7.90 6.32 -9.42
N GLU A 389 -6.58 6.48 -9.28
CA GLU A 389 -5.73 5.57 -8.52
C GLU A 389 -6.03 5.63 -7.01
N MET A 390 -6.27 6.83 -6.47
CA MET A 390 -6.66 7.00 -5.07
C MET A 390 -8.03 6.38 -4.78
N GLN A 391 -8.99 6.54 -5.69
CA GLN A 391 -10.32 5.92 -5.56
C GLN A 391 -10.21 4.39 -5.51
N ALA A 392 -9.42 3.78 -6.40
CA ALA A 392 -9.19 2.34 -6.38
C ALA A 392 -8.53 1.86 -5.07
N ARG A 393 -7.50 2.59 -4.59
CA ARG A 393 -6.83 2.28 -3.31
C ARG A 393 -7.78 2.38 -2.12
N LEU A 394 -8.68 3.37 -2.14
CA LEU A 394 -9.69 3.55 -1.10
C LEU A 394 -10.67 2.39 -1.07
N GLU A 395 -11.20 1.99 -2.24
CA GLU A 395 -12.11 0.85 -2.36
C GLU A 395 -11.46 -0.45 -1.84
N ASP A 396 -10.20 -0.68 -2.19
CA ASP A 396 -9.43 -1.82 -1.68
C ASP A 396 -9.22 -1.76 -0.16
N THR A 397 -8.95 -0.57 0.38
CA THR A 397 -8.78 -0.36 1.83
C THR A 397 -10.10 -0.60 2.57
N LEU A 398 -11.21 -0.08 2.05
CA LEU A 398 -12.55 -0.33 2.58
C LEU A 398 -12.87 -1.83 2.56
N ARG A 399 -12.65 -2.49 1.42
CA ARG A 399 -12.86 -3.94 1.28
C ARG A 399 -12.06 -4.71 2.33
N PHE A 400 -10.80 -4.34 2.52
CA PHE A 400 -9.92 -4.92 3.53
C PHE A 400 -10.44 -4.75 4.96
N VAL A 401 -10.75 -3.53 5.40
CA VAL A 401 -11.22 -3.27 6.77
C VAL A 401 -12.48 -4.08 7.07
N ARG A 402 -13.35 -4.25 6.07
CA ARG A 402 -14.62 -4.98 6.21
C ARG A 402 -14.40 -6.48 6.33
N VAL A 403 -13.56 -7.05 5.47
CA VAL A 403 -13.16 -8.45 5.56
C VAL A 403 -12.49 -8.73 6.92
N ALA A 404 -11.61 -7.84 7.39
CA ALA A 404 -10.98 -7.96 8.70
C ALA A 404 -12.01 -7.87 9.84
N MET A 405 -12.98 -6.96 9.77
CA MET A 405 -14.08 -6.84 10.75
C MET A 405 -14.94 -8.11 10.83
N TYR A 406 -15.33 -8.68 9.69
CA TYR A 406 -16.08 -9.93 9.66
C TYR A 406 -15.26 -11.10 10.19
N SER A 407 -13.97 -11.16 9.83
CA SER A 407 -13.07 -12.14 10.41
C SER A 407 -12.98 -12.00 11.93
N ALA A 408 -12.82 -10.77 12.46
CA ALA A 408 -12.80 -10.52 13.89
C ALA A 408 -14.14 -10.90 14.55
N LYS A 409 -15.29 -10.60 13.94
CA LYS A 409 -16.61 -10.96 14.48
C LYS A 409 -16.74 -12.44 14.84
N TYR A 410 -16.16 -13.32 14.04
CA TYR A 410 -16.27 -14.76 14.22
C TYR A 410 -15.07 -15.37 14.97
N ASN A 411 -13.87 -14.86 14.74
CA ASN A 411 -12.64 -15.46 15.28
C ASN A 411 -12.17 -14.75 16.57
N GLU A 412 -12.53 -13.48 16.78
CA GLU A 412 -12.15 -12.64 17.93
C GLU A 412 -13.30 -11.69 18.33
N PRO A 413 -14.43 -12.21 18.86
CA PRO A 413 -15.64 -11.40 19.05
C PRO A 413 -15.43 -10.19 19.98
N GLU A 414 -14.56 -10.31 20.98
CA GLU A 414 -14.22 -9.20 21.90
C GLU A 414 -13.67 -8.00 21.14
N LEU A 415 -12.69 -8.22 20.26
CA LEU A 415 -12.11 -7.20 19.38
C LEU A 415 -13.20 -6.59 18.48
N TYR A 416 -14.05 -7.41 17.87
CA TYR A 416 -15.13 -6.91 17.01
C TYR A 416 -16.10 -5.98 17.76
N TYR A 417 -16.58 -6.39 18.94
CA TYR A 417 -17.51 -5.58 19.72
C TYR A 417 -16.91 -4.26 20.18
N GLU A 418 -15.60 -4.24 20.44
CA GLU A 418 -14.86 -3.03 20.77
C GLU A 418 -14.74 -2.09 19.55
N LEU A 419 -14.27 -2.61 18.41
CA LEU A 419 -13.94 -1.78 17.25
C LEU A 419 -15.16 -1.28 16.47
N LYS A 420 -16.28 -2.02 16.47
CA LYS A 420 -17.48 -1.61 15.73
C LYS A 420 -18.03 -0.24 16.18
N HIS A 421 -17.78 0.14 17.44
CA HIS A 421 -18.23 1.42 17.98
C HIS A 421 -17.40 2.60 17.47
N TYR A 422 -16.11 2.38 17.20
CA TYR A 422 -15.19 3.44 16.73
C TYR A 422 -15.33 3.70 15.24
N LEU A 423 -15.57 2.66 14.45
CA LEU A 423 -15.77 2.80 13.01
C LEU A 423 -17.11 3.46 12.65
N LYS A 424 -18.10 3.48 13.57
CA LYS A 424 -19.44 4.10 13.39
C LYS A 424 -20.17 3.70 12.10
N TRP A 425 -19.83 2.54 11.54
CA TRP A 425 -20.43 2.01 10.34
C TRP A 425 -21.75 1.31 10.69
N LYS A 426 -22.85 1.81 10.14
CA LYS A 426 -24.20 1.24 10.24
C LYS A 426 -24.24 -0.21 9.76
N ALA A 427 -23.42 -0.58 8.77
CA ALA A 427 -23.31 -1.96 8.30
C ALA A 427 -22.84 -2.96 9.38
N PHE A 428 -22.34 -2.47 10.53
CA PHE A 428 -21.85 -3.30 11.64
C PHE A 428 -22.55 -3.00 12.98
N GLN A 429 -23.58 -2.13 12.99
CA GLN A 429 -24.43 -1.81 14.15
C GLN A 429 -25.71 -2.65 14.11
#